data_AF-A0AAJ5RQW3-F1
#
_entry.id   AF-A0AAJ5RQW3-F1
#
_cell.length_a   1.000
_cell.length_b   1.000
_cell.length_c   1.000
_cell.angle_alpha   90.00
_cell.angle_beta   90.00
_cell.angle_gamma   90.00
#
_symmetry.space_group_name_H-M   'P 1'
#
loop_
_entity.id
_entity.type
_entity.pdbx_description
1 polymer ?
#
loop_
_entity_poly.entity_id
_entity_poly.type
_entity_poly.pdbx_seq_one_letter_code
_entity_poly.pdbx_strand_id
1 'polypeptide(L)'
;MLVKGYQFKLPLFYWLLLIPTFLLTSYKALFFDWHIQNFSFNELEDFGRYVLVLVTSLIEAFIYVLIIRLIVYLLQKVFNKT
;
A
#
# COMPACT_ATOMS: atom_id res chain seq x y z
N MET A 1 17.16 -27.26 10.31
CA MET A 1 16.90 -26.56 11.58
C MET A 1 16.27 -25.20 11.24
N LEU A 2 14.94 -25.13 11.15
CA LEU A 2 14.25 -23.87 10.89
C LEU A 2 14.30 -23.05 12.19
N VAL A 3 15.12 -22.00 12.19
CA VAL A 3 15.29 -21.11 13.34
C VAL A 3 13.95 -20.42 13.60
N LYS A 4 13.21 -20.95 14.57
CA LYS A 4 12.04 -20.32 15.19
C LYS A 4 12.50 -18.97 15.74
N GLY A 5 11.94 -17.86 15.23
CA GLY A 5 12.02 -16.59 15.95
C GLY A 5 12.29 -15.32 15.17
N TYR A 6 12.18 -15.27 13.83
CA TYR A 6 12.15 -13.96 13.18
C TYR A 6 10.79 -13.29 13.41
N GLN A 7 10.68 -12.56 14.52
CA GLN A 7 9.55 -11.68 14.80
C GLN A 7 9.59 -10.58 13.75
N PHE A 8 8.67 -10.64 12.77
CA PHE A 8 8.49 -9.60 11.76
C PHE A 8 7.89 -8.36 12.43
N LYS A 9 8.69 -7.64 13.20
CA LYS A 9 8.31 -6.36 13.79
C LYS A 9 8.57 -5.28 12.75
N LEU A 10 7.49 -4.79 12.14
CA LEU A 10 7.54 -3.58 11.34
C LEU A 10 7.74 -2.40 12.30
N PRO A 11 8.82 -1.60 12.13
CA PRO A 11 9.01 -0.39 12.92
C PRO A 11 7.81 0.54 12.77
N LEU A 12 7.49 1.27 13.84
CA LEU A 12 6.34 2.19 13.88
C LEU A 12 6.34 3.20 12.71
N PHE A 13 7.53 3.58 12.25
CA PHE A 13 7.72 4.45 11.08
C PHE A 13 7.07 3.90 9.79
N TYR A 14 7.18 2.59 9.53
CA TYR A 14 6.59 1.99 8.32
C TYR A 14 5.07 1.88 8.41
N TRP A 15 4.52 1.70 9.61
CA TRP A 15 3.08 1.83 9.86
C TRP A 15 2.60 3.26 9.64
N LEU A 16 3.40 4.24 10.07
CA LEU A 16 3.09 5.66 9.88
C LEU A 16 3.17 6.06 8.40
N LEU A 17 4.07 5.46 7.61
CA LEU A 17 4.15 5.61 6.16
C LEU A 17 2.95 5.00 5.41
N LEU A 18 2.29 4.01 5.99
CA LEU A 18 1.12 3.36 5.37
C LEU A 18 -0.05 4.33 5.22
N ILE A 19 -0.25 5.22 6.19
CA ILE A 19 -1.35 6.19 6.18
C ILE A 19 -1.25 7.18 5.00
N PRO A 20 -0.14 7.93 4.81
CA PRO A 20 -0.02 8.85 3.69
C PRO A 20 0.08 8.13 2.34
N THR A 21 0.69 6.93 2.27
CA THR A 21 0.71 6.15 1.02
C THR A 21 -0.69 5.69 0.64
N PHE A 22 -1.49 5.22 1.61
CA PHE A 22 -2.89 4.85 1.38
C PHE A 22 -3.75 6.04 0.94
N LEU A 23 -3.60 7.20 1.58
CA LEU A 23 -4.33 8.40 1.19
C LEU A 23 -3.97 8.83 -0.24
N LEU A 24 -2.69 8.75 -0.62
CA LEU A 24 -2.25 9.08 -1.97
C LEU A 24 -2.77 8.08 -3.02
N THR A 25 -2.69 6.77 -2.74
CA THR A 25 -3.15 5.74 -3.69
C THR A 25 -4.66 5.78 -3.86
N SER A 26 -5.41 5.88 -2.77
CA SER A 26 -6.87 6.02 -2.82
C SER A 26 -7.30 7.31 -3.51
N TYR A 27 -6.67 8.45 -3.22
CA TYR A 27 -6.98 9.71 -3.91
C TYR A 27 -6.74 9.59 -5.42
N LYS A 28 -5.59 9.01 -5.82
CA LYS A 28 -5.32 8.78 -7.24
C LYS A 28 -6.35 7.85 -7.88
N ALA A 29 -6.67 6.73 -7.22
CA ALA A 29 -7.62 5.75 -7.73
C ALA A 29 -9.06 6.28 -7.79
N LEU A 30 -9.43 7.25 -6.93
CA LEU A 30 -10.76 7.85 -6.93
C LEU A 30 -10.92 8.95 -7.99
N PHE A 31 -9.91 9.81 -8.16
CA PHE A 31 -10.03 11.02 -8.97
C PHE A 31 -9.41 10.93 -10.36
N PHE A 32 -8.44 10.05 -10.57
CA PHE A 32 -7.75 9.88 -11.85
C PHE A 32 -8.06 8.58 -12.55
N ASP A 33 -8.74 7.64 -11.88
CA ASP A 33 -9.12 6.37 -12.50
C ASP A 33 -10.42 6.53 -13.29
N TRP A 34 -10.28 6.42 -14.61
CA TRP A 34 -11.31 6.63 -15.63
C TRP A 34 -12.58 5.80 -15.39
N HIS A 35 -12.43 4.66 -14.71
CA HIS A 35 -13.51 3.74 -14.44
C HIS A 35 -14.60 4.40 -13.58
N ILE A 36 -14.24 5.06 -12.47
CA ILE A 36 -15.20 5.57 -11.49
C ILE A 36 -15.97 6.77 -12.04
N GLN A 37 -15.33 7.63 -12.82
CA GLN A 37 -15.95 8.84 -13.37
C GLN A 37 -17.02 8.57 -14.44
N ASN A 38 -16.86 7.53 -15.27
CA ASN A 38 -17.68 7.37 -16.48
C ASN A 38 -18.84 6.38 -16.38
N PHE A 39 -18.91 5.61 -15.29
CA PHE A 39 -19.96 4.60 -15.10
C PHE A 39 -20.62 4.81 -13.73
N SER A 40 -21.56 5.75 -13.66
CA SER A 40 -22.50 5.90 -12.54
C SER A 40 -23.88 5.56 -13.08
N PHE A 41 -24.35 4.35 -12.77
CA PHE A 41 -25.61 3.81 -13.28
C PHE A 41 -26.61 3.53 -12.14
N ASN A 42 -26.14 3.26 -10.91
CA ASN A 42 -26.98 2.93 -9.75
C ASN A 42 -26.26 3.16 -8.40
N GLU A 43 -26.93 3.74 -7.41
CA GLU A 43 -26.31 4.19 -6.13
C GLU A 43 -25.61 3.06 -5.34
N LEU A 44 -26.17 1.85 -5.40
CA LEU A 44 -25.69 0.68 -4.65
C LEU A 44 -24.44 0.05 -5.29
N GLU A 45 -24.38 0.11 -6.62
CA GLU A 45 -23.24 -0.37 -7.40
C GLU A 45 -22.06 0.59 -7.28
N ASP A 46 -22.33 1.90 -7.26
CA ASP A 46 -21.33 2.94 -7.02
C ASP A 46 -20.71 2.81 -5.63
N PHE A 47 -21.52 2.57 -4.58
CA PHE A 47 -20.99 2.31 -3.24
C PHE A 47 -20.05 1.09 -3.20
N GLY A 48 -20.47 -0.04 -3.78
CA GLY A 48 -19.66 -1.25 -3.84
C GLY A 48 -18.33 -1.02 -4.55
N ARG A 49 -18.34 -0.20 -5.60
CA ARG A 49 -17.15 0.17 -6.35
C ARG A 49 -16.17 1.02 -5.56
N TYR A 50 -16.66 2.03 -4.83
CA TYR A 50 -15.81 2.83 -3.94
C TYR A 50 -15.15 1.96 -2.86
N VAL A 51 -15.90 1.04 -2.26
CA VAL A 51 -15.35 0.10 -1.26
C VAL A 51 -14.26 -0.76 -1.88
N LEU A 52 -14.48 -1.32 -3.07
CA LEU A 52 -13.47 -2.13 -3.76
C LEU A 52 -12.20 -1.32 -4.06
N VAL A 53 -12.34 -0.09 -4.53
CA VAL A 53 -11.21 0.80 -4.83
C VAL A 53 -10.41 1.14 -3.57
N LEU A 54 -11.08 1.36 -2.44
CA LEU A 54 -10.41 1.58 -1.16
C LEU A 54 -9.67 0.32 -0.70
N VAL A 55 -10.26 -0.86 -0.85
CA VAL A 55 -9.61 -2.14 -0.48
C VAL A 55 -8.39 -2.41 -1.35
N THR A 56 -8.49 -2.23 -2.67
CA THR A 56 -7.34 -2.41 -3.58
C THR A 56 -6.24 -1.38 -3.29
N SER A 57 -6.60 -0.13 -3.03
CA SER A 57 -5.65 0.93 -2.64
C SER A 57 -4.92 0.64 -1.34
N LEU A 58 -5.59 -0.01 -0.38
CA LEU A 58 -4.99 -0.44 0.89
C LEU A 58 -3.98 -1.56 0.69
N ILE A 59 -4.31 -2.55 -0.15
CA ILE A 59 -3.38 -3.63 -0.52
C ILE A 59 -2.17 -3.04 -1.26
N GLU A 60 -2.40 -2.12 -2.20
CA GLU A 60 -1.34 -1.46 -2.96
C GLU A 60 -0.40 -0.65 -2.05
N ALA A 61 -0.96 0.14 -1.13
CA ALA A 61 -0.17 0.87 -0.14
C ALA A 61 0.67 -0.06 0.74
N PHE A 62 0.10 -1.20 1.16
CA PHE A 62 0.84 -2.21 1.93
C PHE A 62 2.02 -2.78 1.13
N ILE A 63 1.82 -3.09 -0.15
CA ILE A 63 2.89 -3.54 -1.05
C ILE A 63 3.98 -2.48 -1.18
N TYR A 64 3.63 -1.20 -1.35
CA TYR A 64 4.62 -0.12 -1.42
C TYR A 64 5.48 -0.02 -0.16
N VAL A 65 4.86 -0.11 1.02
CA VAL A 65 5.61 -0.11 2.29
C VAL A 65 6.60 -1.29 2.37
N LEU A 66 6.20 -2.48 1.90
CA LEU A 66 7.08 -3.64 1.83
C LEU A 66 8.25 -3.44 0.84
N ILE A 67 7.98 -2.85 -0.33
CA ILE A 67 9.02 -2.54 -1.33
C ILE A 67 10.01 -1.51 -0.78
N ILE A 68 9.53 -0.43 -0.16
CA ILE A 68 10.40 0.58 0.47
C ILE A 68 11.32 -0.07 1.50
N ARG A 69 10.78 -0.96 2.34
CA ARG A 69 11.59 -1.70 3.32
C ARG A 69 12.64 -2.57 2.64
N LEU A 70 12.28 -3.26 1.56
CA LEU A 70 13.22 -4.09 0.80
C LEU A 70 14.35 -3.24 0.22
N ILE A 71 14.04 -2.08 -0.36
CA ILE A 71 15.03 -1.14 -0.90
C ILE A 71 15.97 -0.66 0.20
N VAL A 72 15.43 -0.22 1.35
CA VAL A 72 16.26 0.24 2.49
C VAL A 72 17.20 -0.87 2.97
N TYR A 73 16.71 -2.11 3.06
CA TYR A 73 17.52 -3.26 3.43
C TYR A 73 18.64 -3.54 2.40
N LEU A 74 18.32 -3.49 1.10
CA LEU A 74 19.31 -3.67 0.04
C LEU A 74 20.37 -2.56 0.07
N LEU A 75 19.97 -1.30 0.25
CA LEU A 75 20.90 -0.17 0.39
C LEU A 75 21.82 -0.36 1.59
N GLN A 76 21.27 -0.66 2.77
CA GLN A 76 22.09 -0.95 3.96
C GLN A 76 23.09 -2.07 3.71
N LYS A 77 22.70 -3.13 2.99
CA LYS A 77 23.58 -4.25 2.65
C LYS A 77 24.70 -3.85 1.69
N VAL A 78 24.45 -2.94 0.76
CA VAL A 78 25.45 -2.41 -0.19
C VAL A 78 26.41 -1.45 0.54
N PHE A 79 25.88 -0.53 1.34
CA PHE A 79 26.68 0.47 2.06
C PHE A 79 27.50 -0.12 3.22
N ASN A 80 27.00 -1.10 3.97
CA ASN A 80 27.81 -1.78 5.02
C ASN A 80 28.87 -2.74 4.46
N LYS A 81 28.90 -2.97 3.14
CA LYS A 81 29.94 -3.77 2.48
C LYS A 81 31.09 -2.92 1.91
N THR A 82 31.01 -1.60 2.03
CA THR A 82 32.07 -0.64 1.67
C THR A 82 32.74 -0.16 2.95
#